data_AF-A0A1B6HG55-F1
#
_entry.id   AF-A0A1B6HG55-F1
#
_cell.length_a   1.000
_cell.length_b   1.000
_cell.length_c   1.000
_cell.angle_alpha   90.00
_cell.angle_beta   90.00
_cell.angle_gamma   90.00
#
_symmetry.space_group_name_H-M   'P 1'
#
loop_
_entity.id
_entity.type
_entity.pdbx_description
1 polymer ?
#
loop_
_entity_poly.entity_id
_entity_poly.type
_entity_poly.pdbx_seq_one_letter_code
_entity_poly.pdbx_strand_id
1 'polypeptide(L)'
;MIYYPIVVVMMVINVFADRPPRYSKYSKYEKICPEIESSFVNRTLVGWFDGLIWRGFRKTLTSADLWHLKLEDTSAYLVPRFEKRWKKNVENAHGNEAPTRKDIPNGTHNVQNPQKKQRKPVSVLGPMLKMLWLPILTGGLAKIVADALEFINPQILNLIIRYIAGRDFMWKGILYAVTMFLSAELYTLFLNKMAMNMYIVGINWRTAIMSAVYKKALRISAAARKESTVGEVVNLMAVDAQRCSDFAQYIHYIWTAPISIGVALYFLWNLLGISTLAGLTVMLIVMPINSVIANRMKTLQAKQMQLKDERVKLVNEVLSGIKVLKLYAWEPSFRDKITDIREKELRKLKAASLWNSSVSFLWLCSSFLVSFATFGMFVLIDERHVLTTEIAFVSMALFNVMRVPIIVIPILVQLTLQFVVSLRRINKFMNAEEIDMQSVSHDKSRKEPLIVEDGSFSWGSDEEPVLRNITLKVQPG
;
A
#
# COMPACT_ATOMS: atom_id res chain seq x y z
N MET A 1 22.79 -24.36 32.13
CA MET A 1 21.64 -25.22 31.79
C MET A 1 20.26 -24.63 32.11
N ILE A 2 20.15 -23.50 32.84
CA ILE A 2 18.85 -22.89 33.23
C ILE A 2 18.21 -22.07 32.09
N TYR A 3 19.00 -21.62 31.10
CA TYR A 3 18.54 -20.78 29.99
C TYR A 3 17.44 -21.46 29.14
N TYR A 4 17.66 -22.71 28.69
CA TYR A 4 16.69 -23.40 27.83
C TYR A 4 15.35 -23.70 28.51
N PRO A 5 15.30 -24.18 29.77
CA PRO A 5 14.05 -24.27 30.52
C PRO A 5 13.34 -22.92 30.68
N ILE A 6 14.08 -21.83 30.95
CA ILE A 6 13.48 -20.48 31.05
C ILE A 6 12.87 -20.05 29.72
N VAL A 7 13.52 -20.32 28.59
CA VAL A 7 12.98 -19.99 27.25
C VAL A 7 11.70 -20.77 26.97
N VAL A 8 11.66 -22.07 27.31
CA VAL A 8 10.45 -22.89 27.17
C VAL A 8 9.33 -22.39 28.09
N VAL A 9 9.64 -22.03 29.34
CA VAL A 9 8.66 -21.44 30.27
C VAL A 9 8.14 -20.10 29.74
N MET A 10 9.00 -19.22 29.22
CA MET A 10 8.57 -17.98 28.57
C MET A 10 7.69 -18.25 27.35
N MET A 11 8.01 -19.25 26.52
CA MET A 11 7.19 -19.64 25.37
C MET A 11 5.79 -20.07 25.82
N VAL A 12 5.69 -20.91 26.85
CA VAL A 12 4.41 -21.36 27.42
C VAL A 12 3.62 -20.19 28.00
N ILE A 13 4.27 -19.26 28.72
CA ILE A 13 3.61 -18.08 29.28
C ILE A 13 3.04 -17.18 28.18
N ASN A 14 3.74 -17.03 27.03
CA ASN A 14 3.27 -16.23 25.89
C ASN A 14 2.03 -16.82 25.18
N VAL A 15 1.66 -18.08 25.44
CA VAL A 15 0.41 -18.68 24.94
C VAL A 15 -0.80 -18.08 25.67
N PHE A 16 -0.62 -17.64 26.91
CA PHE A 16 -1.69 -17.04 27.71
C PHE A 16 -1.77 -15.53 27.49
N ALA A 17 -2.99 -15.00 27.53
CA ALA A 17 -3.23 -13.58 27.37
C ALA A 17 -2.80 -12.83 28.63
N ASP A 18 -2.05 -11.74 28.46
CA ASP A 18 -1.75 -10.82 29.55
C ASP A 18 -3.04 -10.21 30.09
N ARG A 19 -3.09 -10.00 31.41
CA ARG A 19 -4.19 -9.23 32.00
C ARG A 19 -4.13 -7.78 31.51
N PRO A 20 -5.27 -7.11 31.31
CA PRO A 20 -5.29 -5.71 30.91
C PRO A 20 -4.49 -4.86 31.92
N PRO A 21 -3.75 -3.85 31.45
CA PRO A 21 -2.88 -3.06 32.32
C PRO A 21 -3.69 -2.38 33.42
N ARG A 22 -3.27 -2.56 34.68
CA ARG A 22 -3.93 -1.96 35.87
C ARG A 22 -4.00 -0.43 35.80
N TYR A 23 -3.03 0.18 35.14
CA TYR A 23 -2.99 1.62 34.87
C TYR A 23 -2.86 1.83 33.36
N SER A 24 -3.86 2.46 32.77
CA SER A 24 -3.84 2.92 31.38
C SER A 24 -3.89 4.44 31.38
N LYS A 25 -3.03 5.09 30.59
CA LYS A 25 -3.08 6.55 30.36
C LYS A 25 -4.24 6.96 29.43
N TYR A 26 -5.12 6.02 29.07
CA TYR A 26 -6.06 6.15 27.96
C TYR A 26 -7.50 5.94 28.43
N SER A 27 -8.44 6.62 27.77
CA SER A 27 -9.88 6.49 28.04
C SER A 27 -10.33 5.03 27.86
N LYS A 28 -11.09 4.51 28.82
CA LYS A 28 -11.74 3.19 28.71
C LYS A 28 -12.80 3.26 27.60
N TYR A 29 -12.45 2.83 26.39
CA TYR A 29 -13.44 2.64 25.32
C TYR A 29 -14.29 1.40 25.64
N GLU A 30 -15.59 1.42 25.37
CA GLU A 30 -16.51 0.30 25.66
C GLU A 30 -16.24 -0.96 24.81
N LYS A 31 -15.70 -0.81 23.59
CA LYS A 31 -15.38 -1.93 22.66
C LYS A 31 -13.96 -1.84 22.13
N ILE A 32 -12.99 -2.28 22.92
CA ILE A 32 -11.58 -2.35 22.54
C ILE A 32 -11.36 -3.49 21.52
N CYS A 33 -10.43 -3.31 20.58
CA CYS A 33 -10.01 -4.37 19.67
C CYS A 33 -9.41 -5.56 20.44
N PRO A 34 -9.94 -6.80 20.28
CA PRO A 34 -9.46 -8.00 20.97
C PRO A 34 -8.00 -8.33 20.69
N GLU A 35 -7.43 -7.80 19.61
CA GLU A 35 -6.00 -7.95 19.31
C GLU A 35 -5.11 -7.39 20.42
N ILE A 36 -5.55 -6.38 21.18
CA ILE A 36 -4.76 -5.80 22.28
C ILE A 36 -4.63 -6.79 23.44
N GLU A 37 -5.72 -7.50 23.75
CA GLU A 37 -5.82 -8.44 24.86
C GLU A 37 -5.47 -9.88 24.45
N SER A 38 -5.28 -10.14 23.15
CA SER A 38 -4.94 -11.48 22.66
C SER A 38 -3.52 -11.88 23.04
N SER A 39 -3.33 -13.15 23.39
CA SER A 39 -2.00 -13.75 23.59
C SER A 39 -1.15 -13.71 22.32
N PHE A 40 0.15 -13.95 22.44
CA PHE A 40 1.08 -13.91 21.30
C PHE A 40 0.67 -14.89 20.20
N VAL A 41 0.28 -16.11 20.57
CA VAL A 41 -0.18 -17.14 19.61
C VAL A 41 -1.46 -16.69 18.91
N ASN A 42 -2.43 -16.19 19.68
CA ASN A 42 -3.70 -15.73 19.12
C ASN A 42 -3.53 -14.51 18.20
N ARG A 43 -2.58 -13.61 18.51
CA ARG A 43 -2.23 -12.47 17.65
C ARG A 43 -1.54 -12.92 16.36
N THR A 44 -0.66 -13.93 16.45
CA THR A 44 0.10 -14.43 15.30
C THR A 44 -0.77 -15.23 14.33
N LEU A 45 -1.70 -16.03 14.86
CA LEU A 45 -2.67 -16.79 14.07
C LEU A 45 -3.92 -15.99 13.69
N VAL A 46 -4.03 -14.73 14.15
CA VAL A 46 -5.18 -13.84 13.89
C VAL A 46 -6.51 -14.39 14.44
N GLY A 47 -6.47 -15.33 15.39
CA GLY A 47 -7.69 -15.94 15.95
C GLY A 47 -8.57 -14.97 16.76
N TRP A 48 -8.02 -13.81 17.17
CA TRP A 48 -8.79 -12.73 17.79
C TRP A 48 -9.89 -12.17 16.87
N PHE A 49 -9.77 -12.38 15.56
CA PHE A 49 -10.74 -11.95 14.56
C PHE A 49 -11.90 -12.95 14.36
N ASP A 50 -11.74 -14.21 14.76
CA ASP A 50 -12.71 -15.30 14.53
C ASP A 50 -14.10 -14.99 15.07
N GLY A 51 -14.16 -14.31 16.23
CA GLY A 51 -15.42 -13.93 16.86
C GLY A 51 -16.28 -13.00 15.97
N LEU A 52 -15.65 -12.13 15.18
CA LEU A 52 -16.36 -11.25 14.24
C LEU A 52 -16.82 -12.01 13.00
N ILE A 53 -15.99 -12.94 12.50
CA ILE A 53 -16.36 -13.82 11.38
C ILE A 53 -17.61 -14.64 11.73
N TRP A 54 -17.62 -15.29 12.89
CA TRP A 54 -18.76 -16.09 13.34
C TRP A 54 -20.03 -15.25 13.57
N ARG A 55 -19.88 -14.02 14.07
CA ARG A 55 -21.01 -13.08 14.18
C ARG A 55 -21.54 -12.70 12.80
N GLY A 56 -20.66 -12.40 11.85
CA GLY A 56 -21.01 -12.07 10.47
C GLY A 56 -21.70 -13.22 9.72
N PHE A 57 -21.33 -14.46 10.04
CA PHE A 57 -22.00 -15.66 9.54
C PHE A 57 -23.45 -15.79 10.06
N ARG A 58 -23.67 -15.44 11.33
CA ARG A 58 -25.00 -15.57 11.96
C ARG A 58 -25.91 -14.36 11.76
N LYS A 59 -25.33 -13.17 11.57
CA LYS A 59 -26.04 -11.89 11.46
C LYS A 59 -25.27 -10.94 10.55
N THR A 60 -25.98 -10.17 9.73
CA THR A 60 -25.40 -9.04 9.00
C THR A 60 -24.74 -8.05 9.96
N LEU A 61 -23.45 -7.81 9.77
CA LEU A 61 -22.66 -6.88 10.59
C LEU A 61 -23.10 -5.43 10.37
N THR A 62 -23.16 -4.68 11.45
CA THR A 62 -23.40 -3.23 11.45
C THR A 62 -22.19 -2.48 12.01
N SER A 63 -22.13 -1.16 11.84
CA SER A 63 -21.04 -0.34 12.40
C SER A 63 -20.91 -0.48 13.92
N ALA A 64 -22.00 -0.83 14.62
CA ALA A 64 -21.99 -1.08 16.06
C ALA A 64 -21.30 -2.40 16.46
N ASP A 65 -21.13 -3.35 15.53
CA ASP A 65 -20.47 -4.64 15.79
C ASP A 65 -18.94 -4.55 15.65
N LEU A 66 -18.43 -3.45 15.09
CA LEU A 66 -17.00 -3.21 14.90
C LEU A 66 -16.34 -2.73 16.19
N TRP A 67 -15.07 -3.10 16.35
CA TRP A 67 -14.23 -2.62 17.45
C TRP A 67 -13.70 -1.22 17.17
N HIS A 68 -13.38 -0.49 18.24
CA HIS A 68 -12.58 0.72 18.12
C HIS A 68 -11.15 0.37 17.69
N LEU A 69 -10.56 1.27 16.89
CA LEU A 69 -9.17 1.17 16.48
C LEU A 69 -8.23 1.19 17.69
N LYS A 70 -7.08 0.53 17.56
CA LYS A 70 -6.00 0.69 18.53
C LYS A 70 -5.56 2.14 18.54
N LEU A 71 -5.18 2.64 19.71
CA LEU A 71 -4.74 4.02 19.85
C LEU A 71 -3.60 4.39 18.89
N GLU A 72 -2.65 3.47 18.69
CA GLU A 72 -1.48 3.65 17.82
C GLU A 72 -1.86 3.93 16.36
N ASP A 73 -3.04 3.45 15.93
CA ASP A 73 -3.56 3.58 14.57
C ASP A 73 -4.57 4.74 14.44
N THR A 74 -4.85 5.47 15.52
CA THR A 74 -5.76 6.63 15.49
C THR A 74 -5.09 7.91 14.97
N SER A 75 -5.86 8.77 14.32
CA SER A 75 -5.39 10.10 13.90
C SER A 75 -4.91 10.96 15.07
N ALA A 76 -5.56 10.85 16.24
CA ALA A 76 -5.17 11.56 17.46
C ALA A 76 -3.74 11.22 17.90
N TYR A 77 -3.26 10.00 17.62
CA TYR A 77 -1.90 9.57 17.94
C TYR A 77 -0.91 9.83 16.80
N LEU A 78 -1.29 9.50 15.56
CA LEU A 78 -0.42 9.57 14.39
C LEU A 78 -0.11 11.00 13.96
N VAL A 79 -1.12 11.88 13.95
CA VAL A 79 -1.01 13.23 13.38
C VAL A 79 -0.02 14.10 14.16
N PRO A 80 -0.07 14.19 15.50
CA PRO A 80 0.90 14.98 16.25
C PRO A 80 2.34 14.47 16.09
N ARG A 81 2.53 13.14 15.99
CA ARG A 81 3.86 12.54 15.75
C ARG A 81 4.38 12.89 14.36
N PHE A 82 3.53 12.80 13.33
CA PHE A 82 3.88 13.22 11.98
C PHE A 82 4.24 14.71 11.94
N GLU A 83 3.40 15.58 12.51
CA GLU A 83 3.63 17.03 12.54
C GLU A 83 4.93 17.40 13.26
N LYS A 84 5.23 16.77 14.39
CA LYS A 84 6.50 16.97 15.10
C LYS A 84 7.71 16.62 14.22
N ARG A 85 7.63 15.52 13.47
CA ARG A 85 8.70 15.10 12.55
C ARG A 85 8.78 16.00 11.31
N TRP A 86 7.64 16.42 10.77
CA TRP A 86 7.54 17.35 9.66
C TRP A 86 8.14 18.71 10.02
N LYS A 87 7.73 19.31 11.15
CA LYS A 87 8.25 20.59 11.63
C LYS A 87 9.77 20.55 11.81
N LYS A 88 10.30 19.51 12.48
CA LYS A 88 11.75 19.31 12.61
C LYS A 88 12.46 19.21 11.25
N ASN A 89 11.84 18.59 10.26
CA ASN A 89 12.43 18.47 8.92
C ASN A 89 12.42 19.80 8.17
N VAL A 90 11.36 20.61 8.36
CA VAL A 90 11.25 21.97 7.82
C VAL A 90 12.25 22.92 8.48
N GLU A 91 12.38 22.88 9.81
CA GLU A 91 13.38 23.63 10.58
C GLU A 91 14.81 23.28 10.15
N ASN A 92 15.11 21.99 9.95
CA ASN A 92 16.43 21.56 9.47
C ASN A 92 16.73 22.03 8.04
N ALA A 93 15.73 22.14 7.17
CA ALA A 93 15.91 22.54 5.77
C ALA A 93 16.04 24.06 5.59
N HIS A 94 15.37 24.83 6.44
CA HIS A 94 15.33 26.30 6.38
C HIS A 94 16.19 27.00 7.43
N GLY A 95 16.79 26.23 8.37
CA GLY A 95 17.45 26.77 9.55
C GLY A 95 16.45 27.29 10.60
N ASN A 96 16.92 27.50 11.83
CA ASN A 96 16.20 28.29 12.84
C ASN A 96 16.24 29.78 12.45
N GLU A 97 15.78 30.15 11.26
CA GLU A 97 15.46 31.54 10.97
C GLU A 97 14.11 31.83 11.63
N ALA A 98 14.12 31.97 12.95
CA ALA A 98 13.13 32.82 13.60
C ALA A 98 13.25 34.19 12.92
N PRO A 99 12.15 34.83 12.47
CA PRO A 99 12.23 36.22 12.04
C PRO A 99 12.91 36.96 13.18
N THR A 100 14.09 37.51 12.93
CA THR A 100 14.85 38.24 13.95
C THR A 100 13.97 39.42 14.31
N ARG A 101 13.25 39.31 15.43
CA ARG A 101 12.49 40.41 16.00
C ARG A 101 13.56 41.40 16.46
N LYS A 102 13.93 42.34 15.59
CA LYS A 102 14.60 43.55 16.04
C LYS A 102 13.53 44.29 16.83
N ASP A 103 13.55 44.11 18.14
CA ASP A 103 12.78 44.95 19.06
C ASP A 103 13.34 46.37 18.91
N ILE A 104 12.68 47.18 18.07
CA ILE A 104 12.90 48.62 18.01
C ILE A 104 12.08 49.20 19.16
N PRO A 105 12.69 49.92 20.12
CA PRO A 105 11.96 50.62 21.16
C PRO A 105 11.32 51.86 20.52
N ASN A 106 10.13 51.68 19.94
CA ASN A 106 9.05 52.67 19.75
C ASN A 106 8.08 52.19 18.67
N GLY A 107 6.89 51.75 19.09
CA GLY A 107 5.58 51.98 18.44
C GLY A 107 5.27 51.42 17.05
N THR A 108 6.22 51.26 16.14
CA THR A 108 5.98 50.88 14.74
C THR A 108 6.57 49.51 14.45
N HIS A 109 5.70 48.49 14.39
CA HIS A 109 6.06 47.16 13.91
C HIS A 109 6.19 47.17 12.39
N ASN A 110 7.33 47.65 11.88
CA ASN A 110 7.70 47.43 10.49
C ASN A 110 8.09 45.96 10.30
N VAL A 111 7.13 45.13 9.92
CA VAL A 111 7.42 43.81 9.34
C VAL A 111 7.89 44.04 7.91
N GLN A 112 9.15 44.49 7.75
CA GLN A 112 9.79 44.44 6.45
C GLN A 112 9.84 42.97 6.03
N ASN A 113 9.09 42.64 4.97
CA ASN A 113 9.10 41.33 4.34
C ASN A 113 10.55 41.07 3.88
N PRO A 114 11.33 40.19 4.55
CA PRO A 114 12.69 39.93 4.10
C PRO A 114 12.57 39.30 2.72
N GLN A 115 13.30 39.82 1.72
CA GLN A 115 13.40 39.23 0.39
C GLN A 115 13.61 37.72 0.54
N LYS A 116 12.58 36.94 0.18
CA LYS A 116 12.52 35.49 0.46
C LYS A 116 13.62 34.78 -0.32
N LYS A 117 14.65 34.29 0.38
CA LYS A 117 15.47 33.19 -0.13
C LYS A 117 14.54 32.05 -0.55
N GLN A 118 14.71 31.53 -1.77
CA GLN A 118 13.97 30.36 -2.25
C GLN A 118 14.13 29.21 -1.25
N ARG A 119 13.03 28.90 -0.57
CA ARG A 119 12.94 27.85 0.46
C ARG A 119 13.14 26.48 -0.21
N LYS A 120 14.10 25.69 0.28
CA LYS A 120 14.36 24.35 -0.28
C LYS A 120 13.13 23.45 -0.05
N PRO A 121 12.57 22.82 -1.09
CA PRO A 121 11.39 21.99 -0.93
C PRO A 121 11.66 20.80 -0.01
N VAL A 122 10.80 20.60 0.98
CA VAL A 122 10.93 19.52 1.97
C VAL A 122 10.06 18.35 1.55
N SER A 123 10.61 17.13 1.58
CA SER A 123 9.85 15.92 1.25
C SER A 123 9.12 15.35 2.47
N VAL A 124 7.86 14.99 2.28
CA VAL A 124 6.97 14.37 3.26
C VAL A 124 7.38 12.93 3.60
N LEU A 125 8.09 12.25 2.68
CA LEU A 125 8.50 10.85 2.83
C LEU A 125 9.42 10.61 4.04
N GLY A 126 10.38 11.50 4.29
CA GLY A 126 11.32 11.35 5.40
C GLY A 126 10.63 11.29 6.78
N PRO A 127 9.76 12.26 7.10
CA PRO A 127 8.92 12.23 8.30
C PRO A 127 8.02 10.99 8.40
N MET A 128 7.42 10.54 7.29
CA MET A 128 6.59 9.32 7.26
C MET A 128 7.38 8.07 7.61
N LEU A 129 8.55 7.88 6.99
CA LEU A 129 9.44 6.75 7.29
C LEU A 129 9.91 6.77 8.75
N LYS A 130 10.34 7.94 9.25
CA LYS A 130 10.80 8.09 10.65
C LYS A 130 9.68 7.91 11.67
N MET A 131 8.43 8.13 11.31
CA MET A 131 7.28 7.91 12.19
C MET A 131 7.06 6.42 12.46
N LEU A 132 7.17 5.57 11.43
CA LEU A 132 6.84 4.14 11.44
C LEU A 132 8.04 3.24 11.13
N TRP A 133 9.27 3.68 11.40
CA TRP A 133 10.48 2.94 11.03
C TRP A 133 10.56 1.55 11.69
N LEU A 134 10.03 1.40 12.91
CA LEU A 134 10.08 0.13 13.65
C LEU A 134 9.12 -0.93 13.05
N PRO A 135 7.83 -0.64 12.77
CA PRO A 135 6.98 -1.53 11.98
C PRO A 135 7.56 -1.90 10.61
N ILE A 136 8.17 -0.94 9.90
CA ILE A 136 8.80 -1.18 8.60
C ILE A 136 10.01 -2.13 8.74
N LEU A 137 10.86 -1.90 9.75
CA LEU A 137 12.03 -2.75 9.99
C LEU A 137 11.61 -4.18 10.36
N THR A 138 10.64 -4.32 11.25
CA THR A 138 10.13 -5.65 11.66
C THR A 138 9.43 -6.38 10.51
N GLY A 139 8.72 -5.66 9.64
CA GLY A 139 8.18 -6.22 8.39
C GLY A 139 9.27 -6.71 7.44
N GLY A 140 10.37 -5.96 7.31
CA GLY A 140 11.52 -6.35 6.51
C GLY A 140 12.23 -7.58 7.04
N LEU A 141 12.49 -7.64 8.36
CA LEU A 141 13.10 -8.80 9.00
C LEU A 141 12.22 -10.05 8.84
N ALA A 142 10.90 -9.93 9.05
CA ALA A 142 9.97 -11.02 8.83
C ALA A 142 10.00 -11.52 7.37
N LYS A 143 10.14 -10.61 6.40
CA LYS A 143 10.28 -10.98 4.98
C LYS A 143 11.55 -11.76 4.69
N ILE A 144 12.71 -11.36 5.25
CA ILE A 144 13.98 -12.09 5.06
C ILE A 144 13.85 -13.52 5.58
N VAL A 145 13.27 -13.68 6.77
CA VAL A 145 13.08 -15.00 7.38
C VAL A 145 12.12 -15.85 6.54
N ALA A 146 11.01 -15.26 6.06
CA ALA A 146 10.10 -15.95 5.15
C ALA A 146 10.85 -16.40 3.88
N ASP A 147 11.58 -15.51 3.21
CA ASP A 147 12.29 -15.84 1.97
C ASP A 147 13.31 -16.96 2.18
N ALA A 148 14.05 -16.92 3.29
CA ALA A 148 14.97 -18.01 3.65
C ALA A 148 14.23 -19.35 3.83
N LEU A 149 13.10 -19.37 4.52
CA LEU A 149 12.27 -20.57 4.73
C LEU A 149 11.68 -21.11 3.42
N GLU A 150 11.30 -20.23 2.50
CA GLU A 150 10.83 -20.61 1.17
C GLU A 150 11.88 -21.39 0.39
N PHE A 151 13.16 -20.98 0.46
CA PHE A 151 14.28 -21.68 -0.18
C PHE A 151 14.73 -22.95 0.54
N ILE A 152 14.47 -23.07 1.85
CA ILE A 152 14.79 -24.28 2.61
C ILE A 152 13.95 -25.47 2.11
N ASN A 153 12.68 -25.25 1.74
CA ASN A 153 11.78 -26.34 1.33
C ASN A 153 12.26 -27.16 0.12
N PRO A 154 12.68 -26.55 -1.02
CA PRO A 154 13.29 -27.31 -2.13
C PRO A 154 14.55 -28.09 -1.74
N GLN A 155 15.36 -27.57 -0.81
CA GLN A 155 16.57 -28.25 -0.34
C GLN A 155 16.24 -29.47 0.53
N ILE A 156 15.23 -29.37 1.39
CA ILE A 156 14.75 -30.53 2.16
C ILE A 156 14.12 -31.56 1.23
N LEU A 157 13.38 -31.14 0.20
CA LEU A 157 12.83 -32.04 -0.81
C LEU A 157 13.94 -32.83 -1.52
N ASN A 158 15.07 -32.19 -1.84
CA ASN A 158 16.26 -32.87 -2.35
C ASN A 158 16.71 -34.01 -1.40
N LEU A 159 16.90 -33.68 -0.13
CA LEU A 159 17.34 -34.66 0.88
C LEU A 159 16.34 -35.82 1.05
N ILE A 160 15.04 -35.55 0.99
CA ILE A 160 14.00 -36.59 1.07
C ILE A 160 14.08 -37.53 -0.14
N ILE A 161 14.22 -36.99 -1.35
CA ILE A 161 14.33 -37.82 -2.57
C ILE A 161 15.58 -38.69 -2.52
N ARG A 162 16.73 -38.14 -2.10
CA ARG A 162 17.96 -38.91 -1.89
C ARG A 162 17.81 -39.97 -0.80
N TYR A 163 17.13 -39.64 0.30
CA TYR A 163 16.85 -40.58 1.38
C TYR A 163 16.00 -41.77 0.90
N ILE A 164 14.97 -41.52 0.10
CA ILE A 164 14.10 -42.57 -0.46
C ILE A 164 14.88 -43.47 -1.43
N ALA A 165 15.82 -42.91 -2.20
CA ALA A 165 16.68 -43.68 -3.08
C ALA A 165 17.75 -44.51 -2.33
N GLY A 166 18.10 -44.10 -1.10
CA GLY A 166 19.09 -44.76 -0.25
C GLY A 166 18.49 -45.77 0.73
N ARG A 167 19.37 -46.50 1.44
CA ARG A 167 19.02 -47.37 2.58
C ARG A 167 19.44 -46.74 3.91
N ASP A 168 19.01 -45.50 4.14
CA ASP A 168 19.35 -44.75 5.35
C ASP A 168 18.37 -45.04 6.50
N PHE A 169 18.79 -44.73 7.74
CA PHE A 169 17.96 -44.94 8.93
C PHE A 169 16.67 -44.11 8.92
N MET A 170 15.56 -44.71 9.38
CA MET A 170 14.22 -44.12 9.38
C MET A 170 14.12 -42.75 10.07
N TRP A 171 14.89 -42.52 11.14
CA TRP A 171 14.85 -41.26 11.88
C TRP A 171 15.26 -40.06 11.02
N LYS A 172 16.14 -40.23 10.01
CA LYS A 172 16.53 -39.15 9.08
C LYS A 172 15.35 -38.72 8.23
N GLY A 173 14.61 -39.69 7.68
CA GLY A 173 13.41 -39.43 6.88
C GLY A 173 12.34 -38.68 7.68
N ILE A 174 12.07 -39.12 8.92
CA ILE A 174 11.14 -38.43 9.83
C ILE A 174 11.63 -37.01 10.15
N LEU A 175 12.92 -36.83 10.44
CA LEU A 175 13.51 -35.52 10.69
C LEU A 175 13.32 -34.58 9.49
N TYR A 176 13.57 -35.05 8.26
CA TYR A 176 13.38 -34.23 7.06
C TYR A 176 11.92 -33.85 6.85
N ALA A 177 10.98 -34.78 6.99
CA ALA A 177 9.54 -34.52 6.87
C ALA A 177 9.05 -33.50 7.92
N VAL A 178 9.40 -33.69 9.19
CA VAL A 178 9.04 -32.76 10.27
C VAL A 178 9.66 -31.38 10.03
N THR A 179 10.93 -31.32 9.61
CA THR A 179 11.59 -30.04 9.29
C THR A 179 10.89 -29.34 8.13
N MET A 180 10.53 -30.06 7.06
CA MET A 180 9.80 -29.49 5.92
C MET A 180 8.44 -28.91 6.32
N PHE A 181 7.69 -29.65 7.16
CA PHE A 181 6.42 -29.17 7.71
C PHE A 181 6.60 -27.88 8.52
N LEU A 182 7.52 -27.88 9.49
CA LEU A 182 7.79 -26.72 10.32
C LEU A 182 8.27 -25.51 9.51
N SER A 183 9.11 -25.73 8.50
CA SER A 183 9.58 -24.67 7.59
C SER A 183 8.44 -24.06 6.78
N ALA A 184 7.51 -24.86 6.27
CA ALA A 184 6.34 -24.38 5.53
C ALA A 184 5.36 -23.58 6.41
N GLU A 185 5.10 -24.03 7.63
CA GLU A 185 4.25 -23.30 8.57
C GLU A 185 4.90 -21.99 9.01
N LEU A 186 6.19 -22.01 9.37
CA LEU A 186 6.92 -20.79 9.74
C LEU A 186 6.98 -19.79 8.58
N TYR A 187 7.20 -20.25 7.34
CA TYR A 187 7.13 -19.41 6.15
C TYR A 187 5.80 -18.66 6.09
N THR A 188 4.70 -19.40 6.24
CA THR A 188 3.34 -18.85 6.19
C THR A 188 3.11 -17.83 7.31
N LEU A 189 3.56 -18.10 8.54
CA LEU A 189 3.44 -17.17 9.67
C LEU A 189 4.22 -15.88 9.45
N PHE A 190 5.48 -15.96 9.02
CA PHE A 190 6.32 -14.79 8.78
C PHE A 190 5.82 -13.95 7.59
N LEU A 191 5.37 -14.60 6.52
CA LEU A 191 4.78 -13.93 5.36
C LEU A 191 3.52 -13.15 5.76
N ASN A 192 2.61 -13.77 6.50
CA ASN A 192 1.40 -13.11 6.99
C ASN A 192 1.72 -11.98 7.99
N LYS A 193 2.71 -12.19 8.86
CA LYS A 193 3.16 -11.14 9.79
C LYS A 193 3.70 -9.92 9.05
N MET A 194 4.51 -10.14 8.01
CA MET A 194 4.99 -9.07 7.13
C MET A 194 3.82 -8.35 6.44
N ALA A 195 2.88 -9.10 5.86
CA ALA A 195 1.73 -8.54 5.15
C ALA A 195 0.88 -7.65 6.09
N MET A 196 0.51 -8.16 7.28
CA MET A 196 -0.27 -7.42 8.26
C MET A 196 0.43 -6.14 8.74
N ASN A 197 1.73 -6.24 9.06
CA ASN A 197 2.52 -5.08 9.49
C ASN A 197 2.55 -3.99 8.41
N MET A 198 2.82 -4.36 7.15
CA MET A 198 2.91 -3.39 6.07
C MET A 198 1.56 -2.84 5.64
N TYR A 199 0.48 -3.61 5.80
CA TYR A 199 -0.89 -3.13 5.62
C TYR A 199 -1.24 -2.03 6.63
N ILE A 200 -0.92 -2.23 7.91
CA ILE A 200 -1.10 -1.22 8.96
C ILE A 200 -0.24 0.03 8.68
N VAL A 201 1.02 -0.15 8.27
CA VAL A 201 1.89 0.97 7.87
C VAL A 201 1.25 1.80 6.75
N GLY A 202 0.70 1.14 5.72
CA GLY A 202 0.01 1.81 4.62
C GLY A 202 -1.19 2.64 5.06
N ILE A 203 -2.06 2.06 5.90
CA ILE A 203 -3.22 2.78 6.44
C ILE A 203 -2.78 3.98 7.28
N ASN A 204 -1.76 3.80 8.14
CA ASN A 204 -1.26 4.88 8.99
C ASN A 204 -0.59 6.00 8.17
N TRP A 205 0.07 5.67 7.06
CA TRP A 205 0.55 6.63 6.08
C TRP A 205 -0.59 7.43 5.44
N ARG A 206 -1.65 6.75 4.99
CA ARG A 206 -2.85 7.40 4.43
C ARG A 206 -3.48 8.37 5.42
N THR A 207 -3.71 7.93 6.66
CA THR A 207 -4.30 8.76 7.73
C THR A 207 -3.47 10.00 8.03
N ALA A 208 -2.14 9.85 8.11
CA ALA A 208 -1.23 10.97 8.36
C ALA A 208 -1.22 11.97 7.19
N ILE A 209 -1.13 11.50 5.94
CA ILE A 209 -1.18 12.35 4.75
C ILE A 209 -2.50 13.10 4.67
N MET A 210 -3.64 12.40 4.78
CA MET A 210 -4.97 13.02 4.70
C MET A 210 -5.12 14.14 5.73
N SER A 211 -4.70 13.89 6.98
CA SER A 211 -4.79 14.87 8.05
C SER A 211 -3.85 16.06 7.83
N ALA A 212 -2.63 15.81 7.33
CA ALA A 212 -1.66 16.86 7.04
C ALA A 212 -2.14 17.76 5.89
N VAL A 213 -2.64 17.16 4.80
CA VAL A 213 -3.21 17.90 3.67
C VAL A 213 -4.43 18.71 4.11
N TYR A 214 -5.33 18.13 4.91
CA TYR A 214 -6.49 18.84 5.44
C TYR A 214 -6.08 20.06 6.28
N LYS A 215 -5.15 19.89 7.23
CA LYS A 215 -4.68 21.01 8.06
C LYS A 215 -3.92 22.06 7.25
N LYS A 216 -3.13 21.65 6.25
CA LYS A 216 -2.43 22.56 5.34
C LYS A 216 -3.42 23.38 4.50
N ALA A 217 -4.50 22.77 4.03
CA ALA A 217 -5.56 23.46 3.29
C ALA A 217 -6.24 24.58 4.10
N LEU A 218 -6.25 24.48 5.43
CA LEU A 218 -6.76 25.54 6.32
C LEU A 218 -5.77 26.72 6.50
N ARG A 219 -4.51 26.56 6.09
CA ARG A 219 -3.43 27.55 6.33
C ARG A 219 -2.80 28.11 5.05
N ILE A 220 -3.10 27.54 3.90
CA ILE A 220 -2.59 28.01 2.59
C ILE A 220 -3.03 29.44 2.28
N SER A 221 -2.12 30.24 1.70
CA SER A 221 -2.36 31.63 1.29
C SER A 221 -3.41 31.73 0.17
N ALA A 222 -3.98 32.93 -0.02
CA ALA A 222 -4.96 33.17 -1.08
C ALA A 222 -4.36 32.94 -2.49
N ALA A 223 -3.13 33.41 -2.72
CA ALA A 223 -2.38 33.16 -3.95
C ALA A 223 -2.19 31.65 -4.22
N ALA A 224 -1.70 30.89 -3.24
CA ALA A 224 -1.47 29.46 -3.40
C ALA A 224 -2.77 28.66 -3.51
N ARG A 225 -3.88 29.14 -2.92
CA ARG A 225 -5.22 28.56 -3.08
C ARG A 225 -5.77 28.73 -4.50
N LYS A 226 -5.36 29.76 -5.24
CA LYS A 226 -5.71 29.93 -6.66
C LYS A 226 -5.06 28.86 -7.53
N GLU A 227 -3.85 28.41 -7.18
CA GLU A 227 -3.15 27.34 -7.89
C GLU A 227 -3.65 25.92 -7.53
N SER A 228 -4.15 25.73 -6.31
CA SER A 228 -4.61 24.43 -5.80
C SER A 228 -6.12 24.45 -5.54
N THR A 229 -6.90 23.99 -6.53
CA THR A 229 -8.37 23.98 -6.42
C THR A 229 -8.86 23.05 -5.30
N VAL A 230 -10.08 23.27 -4.80
CA VAL A 230 -10.70 22.37 -3.80
C VAL A 230 -10.76 20.92 -4.31
N GLY A 231 -11.04 20.73 -5.61
CA GLY A 231 -11.02 19.40 -6.24
C GLY A 231 -9.65 18.74 -6.20
N GLU A 232 -8.57 19.51 -6.38
CA GLU A 232 -7.20 19.01 -6.28
C GLU A 232 -6.87 18.59 -4.84
N VAL A 233 -7.26 19.37 -3.83
CA VAL A 233 -7.07 19.02 -2.41
C VAL A 233 -7.82 17.73 -2.06
N VAL A 234 -9.07 17.59 -2.50
CA VAL A 234 -9.85 16.36 -2.32
C VAL A 234 -9.17 15.17 -3.01
N ASN A 235 -8.65 15.36 -4.23
CA ASN A 235 -7.92 14.32 -4.94
C ASN A 235 -6.62 13.92 -4.20
N LEU A 236 -5.88 14.89 -3.63
CA LEU A 236 -4.70 14.61 -2.80
C LEU A 236 -5.03 13.72 -1.58
N MET A 237 -6.17 13.98 -0.93
CA MET A 237 -6.62 13.20 0.23
C MET A 237 -7.20 11.83 -0.16
N ALA A 238 -7.91 11.72 -1.27
CA ALA A 238 -8.61 10.50 -1.66
C ALA A 238 -7.74 9.55 -2.49
N VAL A 239 -7.04 10.06 -3.50
CA VAL A 239 -6.32 9.24 -4.49
C VAL A 239 -4.83 9.17 -4.17
N ASP A 240 -4.18 10.32 -3.96
CA ASP A 240 -2.73 10.35 -3.74
C ASP A 240 -2.32 9.70 -2.41
N ALA A 241 -3.08 9.96 -1.33
CA ALA A 241 -2.87 9.29 -0.06
C ALA A 241 -3.10 7.77 -0.14
N GLN A 242 -4.08 7.31 -0.93
CA GLN A 242 -4.31 5.89 -1.15
C GLN A 242 -3.14 5.24 -1.88
N ARG A 243 -2.60 5.86 -2.94
CA ARG A 243 -1.43 5.34 -3.67
C ARG A 243 -0.20 5.19 -2.77
N CYS A 244 -0.01 6.09 -1.81
CA CYS A 244 1.04 5.94 -0.80
C CYS A 244 0.81 4.74 0.12
N SER A 245 -0.44 4.47 0.51
CA SER A 245 -0.81 3.27 1.28
C SER A 245 -0.58 1.99 0.49
N ASP A 246 -1.03 1.95 -0.76
CA ASP A 246 -0.88 0.78 -1.63
C ASP A 246 0.61 0.46 -1.85
N PHE A 247 1.43 1.48 -2.11
CA PHE A 247 2.88 1.31 -2.24
C PHE A 247 3.52 0.74 -0.96
N ALA A 248 3.10 1.19 0.22
CA ALA A 248 3.66 0.74 1.50
C ALA A 248 3.62 -0.78 1.66
N GLN A 249 2.52 -1.42 1.22
CA GLN A 249 2.33 -2.87 1.30
C GLN A 249 3.41 -3.65 0.52
N TYR A 250 3.99 -3.04 -0.51
CA TYR A 250 4.91 -3.70 -1.44
C TYR A 250 6.37 -3.25 -1.32
N ILE A 251 6.71 -2.37 -0.37
CA ILE A 251 8.06 -1.82 -0.20
C ILE A 251 9.13 -2.93 -0.15
N HIS A 252 8.90 -4.00 0.60
CA HIS A 252 9.92 -5.04 0.77
C HIS A 252 10.11 -5.92 -0.47
N TYR A 253 9.13 -5.99 -1.36
CA TYR A 253 9.29 -6.72 -2.62
C TYR A 253 10.30 -6.06 -3.56
N ILE A 254 10.54 -4.74 -3.44
CA ILE A 254 11.48 -4.00 -4.30
C ILE A 254 12.89 -4.57 -4.24
N TRP A 255 13.37 -4.90 -3.04
CA TRP A 255 14.73 -5.42 -2.83
C TRP A 255 14.76 -6.94 -2.65
N THR A 256 13.68 -7.57 -2.15
CA THR A 256 13.65 -9.03 -2.00
C THR A 256 13.43 -9.74 -3.33
N ALA A 257 12.58 -9.24 -4.24
CA ALA A 257 12.31 -9.94 -5.49
C ALA A 257 13.59 -10.17 -6.35
N PRO A 258 14.48 -9.18 -6.53
CA PRO A 258 15.76 -9.42 -7.21
C PRO A 258 16.66 -10.42 -6.49
N ILE A 259 16.72 -10.38 -5.16
CA ILE A 259 17.52 -11.32 -4.36
C ILE A 259 16.97 -12.73 -4.50
N SER A 260 15.65 -12.93 -4.39
CA SER A 260 15.01 -14.23 -4.56
C SER A 260 15.25 -14.81 -5.95
N ILE A 261 15.17 -14.00 -7.00
CA ILE A 261 15.50 -14.45 -8.36
C ILE A 261 16.98 -14.87 -8.44
N GLY A 262 17.90 -14.08 -7.89
CA GLY A 262 19.32 -14.40 -7.87
C GLY A 262 19.64 -15.70 -7.12
N VAL A 263 19.06 -15.89 -5.94
CA VAL A 263 19.24 -17.12 -5.13
C VAL A 263 18.63 -18.34 -5.82
N ALA A 264 17.44 -18.20 -6.40
CA ALA A 264 16.80 -19.28 -7.17
C ALA A 264 17.64 -19.68 -8.38
N LEU A 265 18.17 -18.71 -9.13
CA LEU A 265 19.05 -18.96 -10.27
C LEU A 265 20.37 -19.60 -9.84
N TYR A 266 20.94 -19.21 -8.71
CA TYR A 266 22.14 -19.84 -8.16
C TYR A 266 21.92 -21.33 -7.88
N PHE A 267 20.82 -21.68 -7.20
CA PHE A 267 20.51 -23.09 -6.92
C PHE A 267 20.18 -23.89 -8.19
N LEU A 268 19.44 -23.31 -9.13
CA LEU A 268 19.15 -23.95 -10.41
C LEU A 268 20.41 -24.16 -11.25
N TRP A 269 21.31 -23.19 -11.28
CA TRP A 269 22.58 -23.29 -12.00
C TRP A 269 23.43 -24.43 -11.46
N ASN A 270 23.45 -24.64 -10.14
CA ASN A 270 24.16 -25.76 -9.54
C ASN A 270 23.57 -27.13 -9.89
N LEU A 271 22.26 -27.21 -10.20
CA LEU A 271 21.58 -28.45 -10.56
C LEU A 271 21.60 -28.75 -12.06
N LEU A 272 21.42 -27.72 -12.89
CA LEU A 272 21.14 -27.85 -14.33
C LEU A 272 22.17 -27.15 -15.23
N GLY A 273 23.10 -26.41 -14.64
CA GLY A 273 24.06 -25.59 -15.36
C GLY A 273 23.38 -24.59 -16.29
N ILE A 274 23.91 -24.50 -17.51
CA ILE A 274 23.47 -23.54 -18.53
C ILE A 274 22.03 -23.78 -19.00
N SER A 275 21.49 -24.99 -18.82
CA SER A 275 20.10 -25.35 -19.16
C SER A 275 19.06 -24.54 -18.39
N THR A 276 19.46 -23.97 -17.24
CA THR A 276 18.66 -23.02 -16.46
C THR A 276 18.21 -21.81 -17.30
N LEU A 277 19.08 -21.35 -18.21
CA LEU A 277 18.79 -20.18 -19.05
C LEU A 277 17.64 -20.45 -20.04
N ALA A 278 17.44 -21.69 -20.48
CA ALA A 278 16.32 -22.03 -21.35
C ALA A 278 14.98 -21.83 -20.62
N GLY A 279 14.89 -22.29 -19.36
CA GLY A 279 13.71 -22.12 -18.52
C GLY A 279 13.42 -20.67 -18.18
N LEU A 280 14.47 -19.92 -17.79
CA LEU A 280 14.36 -18.48 -17.56
C LEU A 280 13.89 -17.74 -18.81
N THR A 281 14.42 -18.09 -19.99
CA THR A 281 14.01 -17.49 -21.26
C THR A 281 12.52 -17.71 -21.53
N VAL A 282 12.02 -18.93 -21.35
CA VAL A 282 10.58 -19.23 -21.50
C VAL A 282 9.74 -18.41 -20.52
N MET A 283 10.15 -18.30 -19.25
CA MET A 283 9.43 -17.48 -18.28
C MET A 283 9.36 -16.00 -18.70
N LEU A 284 10.49 -15.44 -19.14
CA LEU A 284 10.58 -14.06 -19.60
C LEU A 284 9.79 -13.79 -20.89
N ILE A 285 9.57 -14.80 -21.74
CA ILE A 285 8.74 -14.68 -22.96
C ILE A 285 7.25 -14.82 -22.66
N VAL A 286 6.85 -15.74 -21.77
CA VAL A 286 5.44 -15.94 -21.41
C VAL A 286 4.83 -14.69 -20.76
N MET A 287 5.64 -13.98 -19.97
CA MET A 287 5.22 -12.78 -19.26
C MET A 287 4.70 -11.62 -20.16
N PRO A 288 5.42 -11.14 -21.19
CA PRO A 288 4.92 -10.12 -22.10
C PRO A 288 3.72 -10.61 -22.92
N ILE A 289 3.67 -11.90 -23.30
CA ILE A 289 2.50 -12.48 -23.97
C ILE A 289 1.25 -12.31 -23.08
N ASN A 290 1.34 -12.67 -21.80
CA ASN A 290 0.26 -12.45 -20.83
C ASN A 290 -0.14 -10.97 -20.72
N SER A 291 0.84 -10.05 -20.74
CA SER A 291 0.59 -8.60 -20.69
C SER A 291 -0.19 -8.09 -21.91
N VAL A 292 0.19 -8.51 -23.12
CA VAL A 292 -0.50 -8.13 -24.36
C VAL A 292 -1.94 -8.65 -24.35
N ILE A 293 -2.15 -9.90 -23.95
CA ILE A 293 -3.49 -10.49 -23.85
C ILE A 293 -4.33 -9.74 -22.81
N ALA A 294 -3.77 -9.46 -21.63
CA ALA A 294 -4.45 -8.72 -20.58
C ALA A 294 -4.87 -7.31 -21.03
N ASN A 295 -4.01 -6.61 -21.79
CA ASN A 295 -4.35 -5.30 -22.36
C ASN A 295 -5.48 -5.39 -23.39
N ARG A 296 -5.49 -6.44 -24.22
CA ARG A 296 -6.59 -6.67 -25.17
C ARG A 296 -7.90 -6.97 -24.45
N MET A 297 -7.86 -7.79 -23.41
CA MET A 297 -8.99 -8.09 -22.54
C MET A 297 -9.54 -6.81 -21.89
N LYS A 298 -8.66 -5.97 -21.32
CA LYS A 298 -9.05 -4.68 -20.72
C LYS A 298 -9.75 -3.76 -21.72
N THR A 299 -9.25 -3.69 -22.96
CA THR A 299 -9.87 -2.90 -24.02
C THR A 299 -11.27 -3.39 -24.38
N LEU A 300 -11.47 -4.72 -24.43
CA LEU A 300 -12.77 -5.32 -24.69
C LEU A 300 -13.75 -5.10 -23.53
N GLN A 301 -13.27 -5.21 -22.29
CA GLN A 301 -14.06 -4.90 -21.09
C GLN A 301 -14.51 -3.44 -21.09
N ALA A 302 -13.65 -2.49 -21.47
CA ALA A 302 -14.04 -1.07 -21.57
C ALA A 302 -15.16 -0.85 -22.59
N LYS A 303 -15.06 -1.45 -23.79
CA LYS A 303 -16.13 -1.38 -24.80
C LYS A 303 -17.42 -2.06 -24.34
N GLN A 304 -17.31 -3.16 -23.61
CA GLN A 304 -18.47 -3.85 -23.04
C GLN A 304 -19.15 -2.98 -21.98
N MET A 305 -18.41 -2.26 -21.14
CA MET A 305 -18.98 -1.34 -20.16
C MET A 305 -19.78 -0.20 -20.81
N GLN A 306 -19.30 0.36 -21.92
CA GLN A 306 -20.06 1.37 -22.68
C GLN A 306 -21.42 0.85 -23.15
N LEU A 307 -21.47 -0.35 -23.73
CA LEU A 307 -22.73 -0.98 -24.18
C LEU A 307 -23.64 -1.34 -23.00
N LYS A 308 -23.05 -1.76 -21.87
CA LYS A 308 -23.79 -2.02 -20.64
C LYS A 308 -24.42 -0.74 -20.10
N ASP A 309 -23.72 0.39 -20.12
CA ASP A 309 -24.23 1.68 -19.66
C ASP A 309 -25.38 2.16 -20.56
N GLU A 310 -25.25 2.02 -21.88
CA GLU A 310 -26.32 2.31 -22.84
C GLU A 310 -27.56 1.44 -22.57
N ARG A 311 -27.38 0.13 -22.38
CA ARG A 311 -28.46 -0.81 -22.04
C ARG A 311 -29.16 -0.42 -20.73
N VAL A 312 -28.39 -0.13 -19.69
CA VAL A 312 -28.94 0.24 -18.37
C VAL A 312 -29.70 1.56 -18.45
N LYS A 313 -29.19 2.53 -19.22
CA LYS A 313 -29.88 3.80 -19.48
C LYS A 313 -31.24 3.57 -20.14
N LEU A 314 -31.29 2.81 -21.23
CA LEU A 314 -32.54 2.51 -21.94
C LEU A 314 -33.55 1.75 -21.06
N VAL A 315 -33.06 0.79 -20.25
CA VAL A 315 -33.92 0.09 -19.28
C VAL A 315 -34.53 1.06 -18.26
N ASN A 316 -33.75 2.02 -17.75
CA ASN A 316 -34.26 3.03 -16.82
C ASN A 316 -35.31 3.95 -17.46
N GLU A 317 -35.13 4.34 -18.72
CA GLU A 317 -36.11 5.12 -19.49
C GLU A 317 -37.43 4.34 -19.66
N VAL A 318 -37.34 3.06 -20.03
CA VAL A 318 -38.50 2.16 -20.16
C VAL A 318 -39.26 1.99 -18.84
N LEU A 319 -38.54 1.77 -17.73
CA LEU A 319 -39.14 1.62 -16.40
C LEU A 319 -39.82 2.92 -15.93
N SER A 320 -39.20 4.06 -16.18
CA SER A 320 -39.76 5.39 -15.85
C SER A 320 -41.02 5.69 -16.67
N GLY A 321 -41.05 5.25 -17.94
CA GLY A 321 -42.17 5.45 -18.88
C GLY A 321 -43.16 4.29 -18.98
N ILE A 322 -43.13 3.30 -18.07
CA ILE A 322 -43.77 1.99 -18.32
C ILE A 322 -45.27 2.06 -18.60
N LYS A 323 -46.00 2.98 -17.94
CA LYS A 323 -47.45 3.14 -18.15
C LYS A 323 -47.79 3.55 -19.59
N VAL A 324 -47.01 4.45 -20.16
CA VAL A 324 -47.20 4.94 -21.55
C VAL A 324 -46.90 3.82 -22.53
N LEU A 325 -45.79 3.09 -22.33
CA LEU A 325 -45.43 1.97 -23.19
C LEU A 325 -46.51 0.88 -23.20
N LYS A 326 -47.10 0.56 -22.03
CA LYS A 326 -48.21 -0.40 -21.92
C LYS A 326 -49.48 0.08 -22.62
N LEU A 327 -49.81 1.37 -22.51
CA LEU A 327 -50.99 1.95 -23.14
C LEU A 327 -50.95 1.81 -24.68
N TYR A 328 -49.76 1.94 -25.27
CA TYR A 328 -49.55 1.84 -26.71
C TYR A 328 -49.06 0.46 -27.19
N ALA A 329 -49.00 -0.54 -26.30
CA ALA A 329 -48.46 -1.87 -26.60
C ALA A 329 -47.04 -1.85 -27.22
N TRP A 330 -46.19 -0.90 -26.82
CA TRP A 330 -44.83 -0.70 -27.36
C TRP A 330 -43.77 -1.59 -26.70
N GLU A 331 -44.14 -2.44 -25.73
CA GLU A 331 -43.19 -3.28 -25.00
C GLU A 331 -42.35 -4.20 -25.91
N PRO A 332 -42.91 -4.86 -26.95
CA PRO A 332 -42.12 -5.69 -27.86
C PRO A 332 -41.04 -4.87 -28.59
N SER A 333 -41.37 -3.68 -29.08
CA SER A 333 -40.41 -2.83 -29.81
C SER A 333 -39.25 -2.39 -28.91
N PHE A 334 -39.53 -1.97 -27.67
CA PHE A 334 -38.48 -1.60 -26.72
C PHE A 334 -37.67 -2.82 -26.24
N ARG A 335 -38.31 -3.99 -26.10
CA ARG A 335 -37.62 -5.25 -25.82
C ARG A 335 -36.61 -5.59 -26.91
N ASP A 336 -36.97 -5.43 -28.18
CA ASP A 336 -36.09 -5.74 -29.30
C ASP A 336 -34.90 -4.78 -29.34
N LYS A 337 -35.12 -3.48 -29.09
CA LYS A 337 -34.03 -2.50 -28.96
C LYS A 337 -33.05 -2.85 -27.84
N ILE A 338 -33.56 -3.25 -26.66
CA ILE A 338 -32.72 -3.68 -25.54
C ILE A 338 -31.95 -4.96 -25.89
N THR A 339 -32.59 -5.89 -26.60
CA THR A 339 -31.98 -7.15 -27.04
C THR A 339 -30.86 -6.92 -28.05
N ASP A 340 -31.01 -6.01 -29.02
CA ASP A 340 -29.93 -5.67 -29.99
C ASP A 340 -28.69 -5.10 -29.27
N ILE A 341 -28.87 -4.21 -28.30
CA ILE A 341 -27.75 -3.72 -27.46
C ILE A 341 -27.13 -4.88 -26.68
N ARG A 342 -27.95 -5.77 -26.11
CA ARG A 342 -27.48 -6.94 -25.36
C ARG A 342 -26.68 -7.90 -26.23
N GLU A 343 -27.04 -8.13 -27.48
CA GLU A 343 -26.27 -8.98 -28.40
C GLU A 343 -24.91 -8.36 -28.73
N LYS A 344 -24.85 -7.05 -28.93
CA LYS A 344 -23.57 -6.32 -29.09
C LYS A 344 -22.71 -6.46 -27.83
N GLU A 345 -23.30 -6.30 -26.65
CA GLU A 345 -22.65 -6.46 -25.34
C GLU A 345 -22.07 -7.88 -25.19
N LEU A 346 -22.89 -8.91 -25.46
CA LEU A 346 -22.53 -10.32 -25.37
C LEU A 346 -21.39 -10.69 -26.32
N ARG A 347 -21.36 -10.13 -27.54
CA ARG A 347 -20.24 -10.35 -28.47
C ARG A 347 -18.90 -9.87 -27.89
N LYS A 348 -18.89 -8.70 -27.23
CA LYS A 348 -17.67 -8.19 -26.56
C LYS A 348 -17.33 -9.01 -25.31
N LEU A 349 -18.33 -9.42 -24.55
CA LEU A 349 -18.14 -10.26 -23.37
C LEU A 349 -17.58 -11.64 -23.74
N LYS A 350 -18.11 -12.29 -24.78
CA LYS A 350 -17.59 -13.56 -25.31
C LYS A 350 -16.14 -13.43 -25.75
N ALA A 351 -15.81 -12.38 -26.50
CA ALA A 351 -14.43 -12.12 -26.91
C ALA A 351 -13.51 -11.93 -25.70
N ALA A 352 -13.91 -11.13 -24.71
CA ALA A 352 -13.13 -10.92 -23.48
C ALA A 352 -12.95 -12.22 -22.69
N SER A 353 -13.99 -13.06 -22.61
CA SER A 353 -13.92 -14.37 -21.96
C SER A 353 -12.92 -15.30 -22.67
N LEU A 354 -12.90 -15.32 -24.00
CA LEU A 354 -11.94 -16.14 -24.77
C LEU A 354 -10.49 -15.70 -24.50
N TRP A 355 -10.24 -14.39 -24.42
CA TRP A 355 -8.92 -13.87 -24.03
C TRP A 355 -8.57 -14.25 -22.58
N ASN A 356 -9.52 -14.15 -21.65
CA ASN A 356 -9.31 -14.57 -20.26
C ASN A 356 -8.95 -16.07 -20.18
N SER A 357 -9.68 -16.93 -20.89
CA SER A 357 -9.37 -18.35 -20.99
C SER A 357 -7.98 -18.60 -21.59
N SER A 358 -7.55 -17.77 -22.55
CA SER A 358 -6.20 -17.85 -23.13
C SER A 358 -5.11 -17.51 -22.10
N VAL A 359 -5.34 -16.52 -21.22
CA VAL A 359 -4.43 -16.23 -20.11
C VAL A 359 -4.34 -17.41 -19.14
N SER A 360 -5.48 -17.97 -18.74
CA SER A 360 -5.51 -19.14 -17.84
C SER A 360 -4.81 -20.35 -18.47
N PHE A 361 -5.01 -20.59 -19.77
CA PHE A 361 -4.32 -21.65 -20.51
C PHE A 361 -2.80 -21.45 -20.54
N LEU A 362 -2.32 -20.23 -20.86
CA LEU A 362 -0.89 -19.92 -20.84
C LEU A 362 -0.28 -20.07 -19.44
N TRP A 363 -1.02 -19.73 -18.39
CA TRP A 363 -0.62 -19.97 -17.00
C TRP A 363 -0.40 -21.46 -16.70
N LEU A 364 -1.33 -22.30 -17.13
CA LEU A 364 -1.24 -23.75 -16.97
C LEU A 364 -0.07 -24.34 -17.77
N CYS A 365 0.06 -23.94 -19.04
CA CYS A 365 1.12 -24.41 -19.93
C CYS A 365 2.50 -23.87 -19.56
N SER A 366 2.60 -22.71 -18.89
CA SER A 366 3.87 -22.08 -18.52
C SER A 366 4.76 -23.03 -17.71
N SER A 367 4.20 -23.72 -16.71
CA SER A 367 4.97 -24.67 -15.89
C SER A 367 5.54 -25.81 -16.75
N PHE A 368 4.72 -26.35 -17.64
CA PHE A 368 5.14 -27.40 -18.56
C PHE A 368 6.21 -26.91 -19.55
N LEU A 369 6.01 -25.76 -20.20
CA LEU A 369 6.94 -25.21 -21.18
C LEU A 369 8.32 -24.92 -20.58
N VAL A 370 8.36 -24.41 -19.34
CA VAL A 370 9.61 -24.19 -18.61
C VAL A 370 10.34 -25.51 -18.38
N SER A 371 9.66 -26.50 -17.78
CA SER A 371 10.26 -27.81 -17.52
C SER A 371 10.69 -28.51 -18.82
N PHE A 372 9.87 -28.47 -19.86
CA PHE A 372 10.16 -29.05 -21.17
C PHE A 372 11.42 -28.42 -21.79
N ALA A 373 11.50 -27.09 -21.83
CA ALA A 373 12.66 -26.40 -22.39
C ALA A 373 13.94 -26.65 -21.57
N THR A 374 13.84 -26.60 -20.23
CA THR A 374 14.98 -26.81 -19.35
C THR A 374 15.50 -28.24 -19.39
N PHE A 375 14.63 -29.24 -19.20
CA PHE A 375 15.05 -30.64 -19.19
C PHE A 375 15.40 -31.15 -20.58
N GLY A 376 14.69 -30.68 -21.61
CA GLY A 376 15.05 -30.93 -23.00
C GLY A 376 16.46 -30.42 -23.30
N MET A 377 16.77 -29.17 -22.93
CA MET A 377 18.13 -28.65 -23.09
C MET A 377 19.16 -29.42 -22.26
N PHE A 378 18.84 -29.76 -21.00
CA PHE A 378 19.75 -30.47 -20.10
C PHE A 378 20.22 -31.81 -20.68
N VAL A 379 19.31 -32.60 -21.23
CA VAL A 379 19.63 -33.90 -21.85
C VAL A 379 20.31 -33.75 -23.21
N LEU A 380 20.02 -32.68 -23.96
CA LEU A 380 20.58 -32.46 -25.30
C LEU A 380 21.98 -31.83 -25.31
N ILE A 381 22.41 -31.15 -24.24
CA ILE A 381 23.73 -30.48 -24.20
C ILE A 381 24.90 -31.47 -24.09
N ASP A 382 24.77 -32.47 -23.22
CA ASP A 382 25.83 -33.44 -22.94
C ASP A 382 25.18 -34.79 -22.62
N GLU A 383 25.66 -35.84 -23.29
CA GLU A 383 25.20 -37.21 -23.09
C GLU A 383 25.47 -37.71 -21.65
N ARG A 384 26.39 -37.06 -20.92
CA ARG A 384 26.68 -37.36 -19.50
C ARG A 384 25.62 -36.81 -18.55
N HIS A 385 24.78 -35.88 -18.98
CA HIS A 385 23.73 -35.32 -18.14
C HIS A 385 22.57 -36.32 -17.97
N VAL A 386 22.50 -36.95 -16.80
CA VAL A 386 21.39 -37.83 -16.45
C VAL A 386 20.34 -37.05 -15.68
N LEU A 387 19.13 -36.98 -16.24
CA LEU A 387 17.98 -36.37 -15.56
C LEU A 387 17.50 -37.29 -14.44
N THR A 388 17.95 -37.04 -13.21
CA THR A 388 17.50 -37.78 -12.03
C THR A 388 16.20 -37.18 -11.48
N THR A 389 15.46 -38.01 -10.72
CA THR A 389 14.25 -37.61 -9.99
C THR A 389 14.50 -36.38 -9.11
N GLU A 390 15.64 -36.34 -8.42
CA GLU A 390 16.05 -35.21 -7.59
C GLU A 390 16.19 -33.92 -8.41
N ILE A 391 16.96 -33.95 -9.50
CA ILE A 391 17.16 -32.79 -10.37
C ILE A 391 15.80 -32.30 -10.89
N ALA A 392 14.95 -33.20 -11.37
CA ALA A 392 13.65 -32.83 -11.93
C ALA A 392 12.74 -32.16 -10.89
N PHE A 393 12.49 -32.78 -9.74
CA PHE A 393 11.55 -32.26 -8.74
C PHE A 393 12.05 -31.01 -8.03
N VAL A 394 13.35 -30.95 -7.69
CA VAL A 394 13.93 -29.78 -7.00
C VAL A 394 13.96 -28.58 -7.94
N SER A 395 14.34 -28.77 -9.21
CA SER A 395 14.30 -27.67 -10.20
C SER A 395 12.89 -27.16 -10.46
N MET A 396 11.88 -28.05 -10.54
CA MET A 396 10.48 -27.62 -10.65
C MET A 396 10.04 -26.79 -9.44
N ALA A 397 10.41 -27.18 -8.22
CA ALA A 397 10.12 -26.41 -7.02
C ALA A 397 10.78 -25.02 -7.04
N LEU A 398 12.06 -24.95 -7.42
CA LEU A 398 12.80 -23.67 -7.53
C LEU A 398 12.23 -22.74 -8.61
N PHE A 399 11.80 -23.27 -9.75
CA PHE A 399 11.10 -22.49 -10.77
C PHE A 399 9.76 -21.93 -10.28
N ASN A 400 9.00 -22.70 -9.48
CA ASN A 400 7.76 -22.22 -8.88
C ASN A 400 8.00 -21.10 -7.86
N VAL A 401 9.07 -21.17 -7.06
CA VAL A 401 9.49 -20.07 -6.15
C VAL A 401 9.83 -18.81 -6.93
N MET A 402 10.57 -18.92 -8.04
CA MET A 402 10.98 -17.77 -8.86
C MET A 402 9.83 -17.08 -9.59
N ARG A 403 8.74 -17.81 -9.86
CA ARG A 403 7.58 -17.33 -10.61
C ARG A 403 6.91 -16.12 -9.95
N VAL A 404 6.70 -16.14 -8.63
CA VAL A 404 6.00 -15.05 -7.93
C VAL A 404 6.75 -13.71 -8.04
N PRO A 405 8.06 -13.62 -7.72
CA PRO A 405 8.87 -12.42 -7.96
C PRO A 405 8.75 -11.86 -9.39
N ILE A 406 8.78 -12.73 -10.40
CA ILE A 406 8.71 -12.32 -11.83
C ILE A 406 7.35 -11.64 -12.13
N ILE A 407 6.24 -12.21 -11.65
CA ILE A 407 4.89 -11.63 -11.83
C ILE A 407 4.76 -10.28 -11.11
N VAL A 408 5.35 -10.18 -9.92
CA VAL A 408 5.17 -9.03 -9.03
C VAL A 408 5.97 -7.82 -9.54
N ILE A 409 7.12 -8.01 -10.18
CA ILE A 409 7.99 -6.91 -10.66
C ILE A 409 7.24 -5.81 -11.46
N PRO A 410 6.45 -6.10 -12.51
CA PRO A 410 5.70 -5.07 -13.23
C PRO A 410 4.72 -4.30 -12.34
N ILE A 411 4.08 -5.01 -11.40
CA ILE A 411 3.15 -4.42 -10.44
C ILE A 411 3.93 -3.46 -9.53
N LEU A 412 5.13 -3.85 -9.06
CA LEU A 412 5.99 -2.97 -8.27
C LEU A 412 6.40 -1.72 -9.04
N VAL A 413 6.77 -1.86 -10.32
CA VAL A 413 7.12 -0.72 -11.18
C VAL A 413 5.94 0.24 -11.29
N GLN A 414 4.74 -0.29 -11.56
CA GLN A 414 3.52 0.52 -11.64
C GLN A 414 3.21 1.24 -10.32
N LEU A 415 3.23 0.52 -9.20
CA LEU A 415 2.98 1.08 -7.86
C LEU A 415 4.01 2.15 -7.49
N THR A 416 5.28 1.90 -7.80
CA THR A 416 6.38 2.85 -7.56
C THR A 416 6.18 4.13 -8.37
N LEU A 417 5.84 4.02 -9.67
CA LEU A 417 5.58 5.19 -10.52
C LEU A 417 4.39 6.02 -9.99
N GLN A 418 3.28 5.35 -9.64
CA GLN A 418 2.11 6.02 -9.07
C GLN A 418 2.43 6.69 -7.74
N PHE A 419 3.20 6.03 -6.88
CA PHE A 419 3.69 6.59 -5.62
C PHE A 419 4.55 7.83 -5.84
N VAL A 420 5.54 7.78 -6.73
CA VAL A 420 6.45 8.91 -7.00
C VAL A 420 5.68 10.13 -7.52
N VAL A 421 4.74 9.95 -8.44
CA VAL A 421 3.89 11.04 -8.95
C VAL A 421 3.04 11.62 -7.82
N SER A 422 2.46 10.76 -6.99
CA SER A 422 1.58 11.20 -5.90
C SER A 422 2.35 11.94 -4.80
N LEU A 423 3.52 11.42 -4.44
CA LEU A 423 4.45 12.05 -3.51
C LEU A 423 4.91 13.42 -4.03
N ARG A 424 5.15 13.56 -5.33
CA ARG A 424 5.50 14.87 -5.94
C ARG A 424 4.36 15.89 -5.79
N ARG A 425 3.11 15.49 -6.05
CA ARG A 425 1.94 16.37 -5.89
C ARG A 425 1.69 16.76 -4.42
N ILE A 426 1.77 15.78 -3.51
CA ILE A 426 1.67 16.03 -2.07
C ILE A 426 2.78 16.98 -1.60
N ASN A 427 4.03 16.75 -2.02
CA ASN A 427 5.15 17.62 -1.68
C ASN A 427 4.95 19.05 -2.23
N LYS A 428 4.49 19.21 -3.47
CA LYS A 428 4.17 20.53 -4.04
C LYS A 428 3.17 21.27 -3.14
N PHE A 429 2.06 20.62 -2.79
CA PHE A 429 1.02 21.21 -1.94
C PHE A 429 1.50 21.50 -0.51
N MET A 430 2.24 20.59 0.12
CA MET A 430 2.74 20.76 1.48
C MET A 430 3.79 21.87 1.61
N ASN A 431 4.51 22.19 0.53
CA ASN A 431 5.47 23.30 0.49
C ASN A 431 4.84 24.61 -0.04
N ALA A 432 3.55 24.63 -0.36
CA ALA A 432 2.85 25.85 -0.77
C ALA A 432 2.87 26.91 0.34
N GLU A 433 2.77 28.18 -0.06
CA GLU A 433 2.84 29.30 0.87
C GLU A 433 1.67 29.29 1.87
N GLU A 434 1.98 29.54 3.14
CA GLU A 434 0.99 29.65 4.22
C GLU A 434 0.74 31.12 4.56
N ILE A 435 -0.46 31.41 5.05
CA ILE A 435 -0.80 32.71 5.64
C ILE A 435 0.05 32.89 6.90
N ASP A 436 0.67 34.05 7.03
CA ASP A 436 1.34 34.42 8.28
C ASP A 436 0.31 34.78 9.34
N MET A 437 0.09 33.86 10.28
CA MET A 437 -0.80 34.06 11.42
C MET A 437 -0.31 35.12 12.41
N GLN A 438 0.94 35.59 12.28
CA GLN A 438 1.52 36.67 13.10
C GLN A 438 1.41 38.05 12.42
N SER A 439 0.84 38.12 11.21
CA SER A 439 0.65 39.38 10.48
C SER A 439 -0.30 40.36 11.19
N VAL A 440 -1.17 39.87 12.07
CA VAL A 440 -2.08 40.69 12.89
C VAL A 440 -1.72 40.52 14.36
N SER A 441 -1.43 41.63 15.04
CA SER A 441 -1.21 41.64 16.49
C SER A 441 -2.55 41.60 17.24
N HIS A 442 -2.70 40.63 18.15
CA HIS A 442 -3.85 40.53 19.04
C HIS A 442 -3.49 40.99 20.46
N ASP A 443 -3.09 42.25 20.58
CA ASP A 443 -2.74 42.87 21.86
C ASP A 443 -3.99 43.32 22.61
N LYS A 444 -4.33 42.61 23.70
CA LYS A 444 -5.49 42.91 24.54
C LYS A 444 -5.29 44.13 25.45
N SER A 445 -4.08 44.70 25.51
CA SER A 445 -3.77 45.86 26.35
C SER A 445 -4.13 47.20 25.70
N ARG A 446 -4.31 47.23 24.38
CA ARG A 446 -4.74 48.44 23.66
C ARG A 446 -6.24 48.70 23.88
N LYS A 447 -6.58 49.99 24.01
CA LYS A 447 -7.97 50.42 24.21
C LYS A 447 -8.79 50.31 22.92
N GLU A 448 -8.15 50.46 21.78
CA GLU A 448 -8.82 50.50 20.49
C GLU A 448 -8.96 49.10 19.89
N PRO A 449 -10.18 48.69 19.47
CA PRO A 449 -10.44 47.35 18.94
C PRO A 449 -9.77 47.06 17.58
N LEU A 450 -9.48 48.08 16.76
CA LEU A 450 -8.80 47.93 15.48
C LEU A 450 -7.93 49.16 15.18
N ILE A 451 -6.66 48.90 14.89
CA ILE A 451 -5.69 49.90 14.43
C ILE A 451 -4.98 49.35 13.20
N VAL A 452 -4.95 50.13 12.13
CA VAL A 452 -4.11 49.94 10.94
C VAL A 452 -3.34 51.24 10.74
N GLU A 453 -2.03 51.17 10.65
CA GLU A 453 -1.15 52.34 10.43
C GLU A 453 -0.27 52.03 9.22
N ASP A 454 -0.35 52.87 8.18
CA ASP A 454 0.42 52.77 6.93
C ASP A 454 0.36 51.38 6.26
N GLY A 455 -0.79 50.72 6.37
CA GLY A 455 -1.00 49.37 5.87
C GLY A 455 -1.12 49.31 4.34
N SER A 456 -0.35 48.44 3.70
CA SER A 456 -0.48 48.11 2.27
C SER A 456 -0.70 46.61 2.08
N PHE A 457 -1.71 46.22 1.29
CA PHE A 457 -2.19 44.84 1.19
C PHE A 457 -2.27 44.38 -0.28
N SER A 458 -1.79 43.17 -0.57
CA SER A 458 -1.87 42.50 -1.88
C SER A 458 -2.40 41.07 -1.73
N TRP A 459 -2.88 40.47 -2.83
CA TRP A 459 -3.35 39.08 -2.86
C TRP A 459 -2.23 38.05 -3.05
N GLY A 460 -1.13 38.46 -3.68
CA GLY A 460 0.09 37.68 -3.88
C GLY A 460 1.34 38.48 -3.59
N SER A 461 2.46 37.79 -3.36
CA SER A 461 3.76 38.44 -3.08
C SER A 461 4.30 39.25 -4.25
N ASP A 462 3.90 38.87 -5.47
CA ASP A 462 4.42 39.43 -6.72
C ASP A 462 3.40 40.36 -7.39
N GLU A 463 2.25 40.57 -6.75
CA GLU A 463 1.19 41.47 -7.24
C GLU A 463 1.32 42.84 -6.57
N GLU A 464 1.00 43.90 -7.32
CA GLU A 464 0.97 45.24 -6.74
C GLU A 464 -0.07 45.34 -5.60
N PRO A 465 0.20 46.11 -4.54
CA PRO A 465 -0.77 46.30 -3.46
C PRO A 465 -2.06 46.93 -3.99
N VAL A 466 -3.19 46.30 -3.69
CA VAL A 466 -4.55 46.76 -4.05
C VAL A 466 -4.99 47.86 -3.10
N LEU A 467 -4.69 47.68 -1.80
CA LEU A 467 -4.88 48.71 -0.78
C LEU A 467 -3.51 49.29 -0.44
N ARG A 468 -3.40 50.62 -0.46
CA ARG A 468 -2.14 51.35 -0.26
C ARG A 468 -2.32 52.42 0.81
N ASN A 469 -1.35 52.51 1.71
CA ASN A 469 -1.25 53.56 2.74
C ASN A 469 -2.55 53.73 3.55
N ILE A 470 -3.15 52.62 3.98
CA ILE A 470 -4.37 52.64 4.79
C ILE A 470 -4.00 52.90 6.25
N THR A 471 -4.52 53.99 6.79
CA THR A 471 -4.44 54.32 8.21
C THR A 471 -5.86 54.46 8.76
N LEU A 472 -6.23 53.57 9.67
CA LEU A 472 -7.56 53.46 10.24
C LEU A 472 -7.48 53.18 11.74
N LYS A 473 -8.27 53.90 12.53
CA LYS A 473 -8.40 53.70 13.97
C LYS A 473 -9.88 53.64 14.34
N VAL A 474 -10.32 52.51 14.89
CA VAL A 474 -11.72 52.30 15.29
C VAL A 474 -11.82 52.44 16.81
N GLN A 475 -12.78 53.25 17.28
CA GLN A 475 -13.05 53.43 18.71
C GLN A 475 -13.95 52.29 19.24
N PRO A 476 -13.90 51.98 20.54
CA PRO A 476 -14.85 51.06 21.17
C PRO A 476 -16.29 51.55 20.96
N GLY A 477 -17.16 50.64 20.53
CA GLY A 477 -18.60 50.90 20.34
C GLY A 477 -19.41 50.74 21.62
#